data_AF-A0A3R9VLA0-F1
#
_entry.id   AF-A0A3R9VLA0-F1
#
_cell.length_a   1.000
_cell.length_b   1.000
_cell.length_c   1.000
_cell.angle_alpha   90.00
_cell.angle_beta   90.00
_cell.angle_gamma   90.00
#
_symmetry.space_group_name_H-M   'P 1'
#
loop_
_entity.id
_entity.type
_entity.pdbx_description
1 polymer ?
#
loop_
_entity_poly.entity_id
_entity_poly.type
_entity_poly.pdbx_seq_one_letter_code
_entity_poly.pdbx_strand_id
1 'polypeptide(L)'
;MITRGEMPQPRRACVPAGGGATAYRELPAPGRWAHSLAGTAAFLLLAAGCALRVRRDLLARLRRSQEAAEAAQRALLRPLPPRIDGLALAGAHLSATRGAAIGGDLYGAAPTPHGVRVVIGDVRGHGLPSAAAAAVVLGAFRDAAYDEPSLAGVLRRMERALARHVCDRAAAEHTAGAGAAGPAAEEFVTVLLLQIAEDGTLTALNCGHPWPHVLRARAAPRPRR
;
A
#
# COMPACT_ATOMS: atom_id res chain seq x y z
N MET A 1 63.43 66.71 -19.84
CA MET A 1 64.08 65.76 -20.77
C MET A 1 63.65 64.37 -20.34
N ILE A 2 62.78 63.75 -21.13
CA ILE A 2 62.03 62.51 -20.86
C ILE A 2 62.77 61.35 -21.51
N THR A 3 62.92 60.23 -20.78
CA THR A 3 62.81 58.83 -21.24
C THR A 3 63.22 57.91 -20.07
N ARG A 4 62.72 56.68 -19.87
CA ARG A 4 61.53 55.93 -20.28
C ARG A 4 61.67 54.64 -19.44
N GLY A 5 60.64 54.25 -18.69
CA GLY A 5 60.69 53.09 -17.80
C GLY A 5 60.79 51.75 -18.54
N GLU A 6 61.42 50.78 -17.90
CA GLU A 6 61.48 49.39 -18.37
C GLU A 6 60.55 48.52 -17.51
N MET A 7 59.54 47.97 -18.18
CA MET A 7 58.45 47.13 -17.69
C MET A 7 58.83 45.64 -17.79
N PRO A 8 58.16 44.75 -17.04
CA PRO A 8 58.57 43.37 -16.83
C PRO A 8 58.37 42.48 -18.08
N GLN A 9 59.31 41.58 -18.32
CA GLN A 9 59.32 40.66 -19.46
C GLN A 9 58.28 39.54 -19.34
N PRO A 10 57.42 39.32 -20.36
CA PRO A 10 56.62 38.11 -20.49
C PRO A 10 57.40 36.99 -21.21
N ARG A 11 57.40 35.78 -20.63
CA ARG A 11 57.96 34.57 -21.26
C ARG A 11 57.06 34.11 -22.41
N ARG A 12 57.60 34.10 -23.63
CA ARG A 12 56.94 33.67 -24.88
C ARG A 12 57.38 32.24 -25.22
N ALA A 13 56.45 31.36 -25.55
CA ALA A 13 56.73 30.04 -26.12
C ALA A 13 56.19 30.00 -27.55
N CYS A 14 57.06 29.66 -28.51
CA CYS A 14 56.70 29.46 -29.92
C CYS A 14 56.46 27.98 -30.19
N VAL A 15 55.34 27.66 -30.85
CA VAL A 15 55.12 26.35 -31.50
C VAL A 15 54.96 26.61 -33.00
N PRO A 16 55.78 26.00 -33.88
CA PRO A 16 55.62 26.16 -35.32
C PRO A 16 54.50 25.24 -35.84
N ALA A 17 53.52 25.83 -36.53
CA ALA A 17 52.60 25.10 -37.41
C ALA A 17 52.89 25.52 -38.85
N GLY A 18 53.19 24.55 -39.72
CA GLY A 18 53.43 24.78 -41.14
C GLY A 18 52.17 25.28 -41.83
N GLY A 19 52.30 26.35 -42.62
CA GLY A 19 51.25 26.88 -43.48
C GLY A 19 50.70 28.24 -43.04
N GLY A 20 51.39 29.31 -43.43
CA GLY A 20 50.79 30.52 -44.01
C GLY A 20 49.58 31.21 -43.37
N ALA A 21 49.35 31.11 -42.06
CA ALA A 21 48.46 32.02 -41.33
C ALA A 21 48.83 32.01 -39.84
N THR A 22 49.46 33.08 -39.34
CA THR A 22 49.67 33.30 -37.91
C THR A 22 48.37 33.75 -37.26
N ALA A 23 47.50 32.79 -36.90
CA ALA A 23 46.39 33.05 -36.01
C ALA A 23 46.92 33.10 -34.57
N TYR A 24 47.04 34.31 -34.02
CA TYR A 24 47.24 34.48 -32.58
C TYR A 24 45.92 34.10 -31.89
N ARG A 25 45.91 32.98 -31.18
CA ARG A 25 44.80 32.65 -30.28
C ARG A 25 45.18 33.14 -28.89
N GLU A 26 44.63 34.28 -28.51
CA GLU A 26 44.67 34.78 -27.14
C GLU A 26 44.19 33.65 -26.20
N LEU A 27 45.10 33.14 -25.36
CA LEU A 27 44.72 32.24 -24.27
C LEU A 27 43.85 33.05 -23.29
N PRO A 28 42.59 32.65 -23.03
CA PRO A 28 41.72 33.39 -22.16
C PRO A 28 42.32 33.51 -20.75
N ALA A 29 42.33 34.72 -20.21
CA ALA A 29 42.94 35.05 -18.91
C ALA A 29 42.50 34.08 -17.78
N PRO A 30 43.41 33.74 -16.84
CA PRO A 30 43.21 32.70 -15.83
C PRO A 30 42.04 32.94 -14.85
N GLY A 31 41.41 34.12 -14.85
CA GLY A 31 40.27 34.47 -14.00
C GLY A 31 38.88 34.09 -14.54
N ARG A 32 38.72 33.77 -15.84
CA ARG A 32 37.39 33.49 -16.42
C ARG A 32 36.82 32.11 -16.06
N TRP A 33 37.68 31.15 -15.73
CA TRP A 33 37.28 29.77 -15.37
C TRP A 33 36.66 29.69 -13.96
N ALA A 34 37.06 30.58 -13.04
CA ALA A 34 36.58 30.57 -11.66
C ALA A 34 35.09 30.94 -11.55
N HIS A 35 34.62 31.91 -12.33
CA HIS A 35 33.21 32.31 -12.33
C HIS A 35 32.30 31.25 -12.96
N SER A 36 32.79 30.55 -13.99
CA SER A 36 32.06 29.43 -14.60
C SER A 36 31.95 28.23 -13.66
N LEU A 37 33.00 27.91 -12.90
CA LEU A 37 32.98 26.84 -11.88
C LEU A 37 32.11 27.20 -10.67
N ALA A 38 32.13 28.46 -10.23
CA ALA A 38 31.27 28.93 -9.14
C ALA A 38 29.79 28.90 -9.54
N GLY A 39 29.46 29.30 -10.78
CA GLY A 39 28.10 29.25 -11.30
C GLY A 39 27.55 27.83 -11.44
N THR A 40 28.36 26.89 -11.95
CA THR A 40 27.95 25.47 -12.03
C THR A 40 27.80 24.85 -10.65
N ALA A 41 28.70 25.13 -9.70
CA ALA A 41 28.55 24.68 -8.32
C ALA A 41 27.26 25.22 -7.66
N ALA A 42 26.96 26.51 -7.82
CA ALA A 42 25.73 27.12 -7.31
C ALA A 42 24.48 26.49 -7.94
N PHE A 43 24.49 26.24 -9.25
CA PHE A 43 23.39 25.57 -9.95
C PHE A 43 23.17 24.13 -9.44
N LEU A 44 24.24 23.35 -9.27
CA LEU A 44 24.15 21.99 -8.73
C LEU A 44 23.62 21.96 -7.29
N LEU A 45 24.05 22.91 -6.45
CA LEU A 45 23.53 23.03 -5.07
C LEU A 45 22.04 23.40 -5.04
N LEU A 46 21.61 24.33 -5.90
CA LEU A 46 20.20 24.68 -6.04
C LEU A 46 19.37 23.51 -6.56
N ALA A 47 19.85 22.82 -7.60
CA ALA A 47 19.18 21.65 -8.16
C ALA A 47 19.07 20.51 -7.12
N ALA A 48 20.15 20.22 -6.39
CA ALA A 48 20.15 19.25 -5.31
C ALA A 48 19.20 19.64 -4.17
N GLY A 49 19.18 20.92 -3.79
CA GLY A 49 18.26 21.46 -2.79
C GLY A 49 16.79 21.32 -3.21
N CYS A 50 16.46 21.66 -4.47
CA CYS A 50 15.13 21.46 -5.04
C CYS A 50 14.75 19.97 -5.08
N ALA A 51 15.64 19.10 -5.54
CA ALA A 51 15.42 17.65 -5.57
C ALA A 51 15.17 17.09 -4.16
N LEU A 52 15.92 17.53 -3.15
CA LEU A 52 15.70 17.13 -1.76
C LEU A 52 14.34 17.61 -1.21
N ARG A 53 13.92 18.83 -1.55
CA ARG A 53 12.61 19.36 -1.16
C ARG A 53 11.47 18.57 -1.78
N VAL A 54 11.51 18.37 -3.11
CA VAL A 54 10.52 17.55 -3.83
C VAL A 54 10.46 16.14 -3.26
N ARG A 55 11.63 15.51 -3.01
CA ARG A 55 11.69 14.18 -2.41
C ARG A 55 11.06 14.16 -1.01
N ARG A 56 11.33 15.16 -0.17
CA ARG A 56 10.72 15.27 1.16
C ARG A 56 9.21 15.43 1.09
N ASP A 57 8.72 16.27 0.19
CA ASP A 57 7.29 16.50 0.01
C ASP A 57 6.57 15.24 -0.48
N LEU A 58 7.17 14.52 -1.44
CA LEU A 58 6.65 13.23 -1.91
C LEU A 58 6.62 12.20 -0.79
N LEU A 59 7.71 12.07 -0.01
CA LEU A 59 7.74 11.17 1.14
C LEU A 59 6.69 11.53 2.20
N ALA A 60 6.50 12.82 2.49
CA ALA A 60 5.48 13.29 3.43
C ALA A 60 4.05 13.04 2.93
N ARG A 61 3.80 13.16 1.61
CA ARG A 61 2.52 12.80 0.99
C ARG A 61 2.26 11.29 1.07
N LEU A 62 3.27 10.47 0.75
CA LEU A 62 3.17 9.02 0.85
C LEU A 62 2.86 8.58 2.28
N ARG A 63 3.58 9.10 3.28
CA ARG A 63 3.32 8.81 4.71
C ARG A 63 1.88 9.15 5.11
N ARG A 64 1.40 10.35 4.77
CA ARG A 64 0.02 10.76 5.05
C ARG A 64 -1.01 9.84 4.39
N SER A 65 -0.77 9.43 3.14
CA SER A 65 -1.66 8.46 2.47
C SER A 65 -1.64 7.08 3.12
N GLN A 66 -0.48 6.62 3.60
CA GLN A 66 -0.34 5.35 4.32
C GLN A 66 -1.04 5.40 5.68
N GLU A 67 -0.88 6.47 6.44
CA GLU A 67 -1.56 6.66 7.74
C GLU A 67 -3.09 6.68 7.57
N ALA A 68 -3.60 7.37 6.55
CA ALA A 68 -5.02 7.41 6.25
C ALA A 68 -5.56 6.03 5.83
N ALA A 69 -4.79 5.29 5.02
CA ALA A 69 -5.10 3.93 4.62
C ALA A 69 -5.16 2.97 5.82
N GLU A 70 -4.17 3.01 6.70
CA GLU A 70 -4.13 2.20 7.92
C GLU A 70 -5.27 2.55 8.89
N ALA A 71 -5.62 3.83 9.00
CA ALA A 71 -6.76 4.27 9.80
C ALA A 71 -8.09 3.74 9.23
N ALA A 72 -8.28 3.82 7.90
CA ALA A 72 -9.44 3.27 7.22
C ALA A 72 -9.53 1.75 7.40
N GLN A 73 -8.41 1.03 7.25
CA GLN A 73 -8.38 -0.42 7.44
C GLN A 73 -8.67 -0.81 8.89
N ARG A 74 -8.17 -0.08 9.89
CA ARG A 74 -8.50 -0.34 11.30
C ARG A 74 -9.98 -0.06 11.62
N ALA A 75 -10.57 0.95 10.99
CA ALA A 75 -12.00 1.20 11.11
C ALA A 75 -12.82 0.06 10.47
N LEU A 76 -12.31 -0.53 9.39
CA LEU A 76 -12.92 -1.67 8.73
C LEU A 76 -12.79 -2.95 9.57
N LEU A 77 -11.57 -3.37 9.88
CA LEU A 77 -11.21 -4.54 10.68
C LEU A 77 -11.26 -4.18 12.18
N ARG A 78 -12.47 -3.93 12.67
CA ARG A 78 -12.70 -3.62 14.08
C ARG A 78 -12.04 -4.69 14.95
N PRO A 79 -11.23 -4.32 15.95
CA PRO A 79 -10.63 -5.27 16.87
C PRO A 79 -11.71 -6.17 17.47
N LEU A 80 -11.46 -7.48 17.47
CA LEU A 80 -12.35 -8.42 18.13
C LEU A 80 -12.35 -8.12 19.64
N PRO A 81 -13.52 -8.05 20.30
CA PRO A 81 -13.56 -7.98 21.75
C PRO A 81 -12.93 -9.27 22.31
N PRO A 82 -12.29 -9.21 23.49
CA PRO A 82 -11.60 -10.38 24.07
C PRO A 82 -12.56 -11.54 24.37
N ARG A 83 -13.86 -11.24 24.54
CA ARG A 83 -14.92 -12.22 24.72
C ARG A 83 -16.20 -11.84 23.98
N ILE A 84 -16.91 -12.84 23.45
CA ILE A 84 -18.26 -12.75 22.91
C ILE A 84 -19.02 -13.99 23.38
N ASP A 85 -20.16 -13.81 24.06
CA ASP A 85 -21.04 -14.90 24.54
C ASP A 85 -20.27 -16.07 25.19
N GLY A 86 -19.34 -15.74 26.09
CA GLY A 86 -18.52 -16.74 26.81
C GLY A 86 -17.34 -17.32 26.03
N LEU A 87 -17.26 -17.09 24.72
CA LEU A 87 -16.11 -17.47 23.89
C LEU A 87 -14.98 -16.47 24.07
N ALA A 88 -13.74 -16.95 24.16
CA ALA A 88 -12.55 -16.10 24.09
C ALA A 88 -12.14 -15.93 22.63
N LEU A 89 -11.93 -14.68 22.20
CA LEU A 89 -11.48 -14.37 20.84
C LEU A 89 -10.13 -13.67 20.88
N ALA A 90 -9.28 -14.05 19.95
CA ALA A 90 -8.02 -13.38 19.67
C ALA A 90 -7.88 -13.28 18.15
N GLY A 91 -7.45 -12.12 17.67
CA GLY A 91 -7.20 -11.87 16.26
C GLY A 91 -5.92 -11.07 16.10
N ALA A 92 -5.11 -11.44 15.11
CA ALA A 92 -3.95 -10.68 14.70
C ALA A 92 -4.00 -10.54 13.18
N HIS A 93 -3.84 -9.32 12.69
CA HIS A 93 -3.63 -9.05 11.27
C HIS A 93 -2.19 -8.59 11.09
N LEU A 94 -1.41 -9.36 10.34
CA LEU A 94 -0.01 -9.06 10.05
C LEU A 94 0.08 -8.65 8.59
N SER A 95 0.27 -7.35 8.35
CA SER A 95 0.46 -6.85 6.98
C SER A 95 1.81 -7.31 6.42
N ALA A 96 1.79 -7.94 5.25
CA ALA A 96 2.97 -8.57 4.66
C ALA A 96 4.02 -7.59 4.09
N THR A 97 3.67 -6.32 3.81
CA THR A 97 4.53 -5.46 2.98
C THR A 97 4.83 -4.11 3.62
N ARG A 98 6.11 -3.77 3.80
CA ARG A 98 6.57 -2.38 4.03
C ARG A 98 6.30 -1.55 2.77
N GLY A 99 5.12 -0.93 2.69
CA GLY A 99 4.80 0.05 1.64
C GLY A 99 3.42 -0.10 0.99
N ALA A 100 2.83 -1.29 1.02
CA ALA A 100 1.43 -1.51 0.67
C ALA A 100 0.62 -1.48 1.98
N ALA A 101 0.09 -0.31 2.33
CA ALA A 101 -0.59 -0.07 3.61
C ALA A 101 -1.94 -0.80 3.76
N ILE A 102 -2.37 -1.58 2.76
CA ILE A 102 -3.71 -2.16 2.69
C ILE A 102 -3.67 -3.58 2.13
N GLY A 103 -4.07 -4.54 2.96
CA GLY A 103 -4.22 -5.96 2.60
C GLY A 103 -5.63 -6.32 2.12
N GLY A 104 -5.78 -7.52 1.55
CA GLY A 104 -7.05 -8.13 1.16
C GLY A 104 -7.72 -8.95 2.27
N ASP A 105 -7.01 -9.27 3.35
CA ASP A 105 -7.57 -10.07 4.44
C ASP A 105 -8.72 -9.37 5.15
N LEU A 106 -9.76 -10.12 5.46
CA LEU A 106 -10.89 -9.68 6.26
C LEU A 106 -11.18 -10.66 7.38
N TYR A 107 -11.58 -10.13 8.53
CA TYR A 107 -12.13 -10.93 9.61
C TYR A 107 -13.19 -10.13 10.38
N GLY A 108 -14.09 -10.85 11.03
CA GLY A 108 -15.08 -10.26 11.91
C GLY A 108 -15.80 -11.33 12.72
N ALA A 109 -16.31 -10.93 13.87
CA ALA A 109 -17.21 -11.76 14.67
C ALA A 109 -18.38 -10.92 15.15
N ALA A 110 -19.56 -11.54 15.24
CA ALA A 110 -20.77 -10.92 15.75
C ALA A 110 -21.52 -11.92 16.66
N PRO A 111 -21.94 -11.49 17.88
CA PRO A 111 -22.97 -12.21 18.62
C PRO A 111 -24.30 -12.02 17.89
N THR A 112 -24.99 -13.12 17.58
CA THR A 112 -26.28 -13.07 16.87
C THR A 112 -27.29 -14.00 17.55
N PRO A 113 -28.60 -13.88 17.25
CA PRO A 113 -29.62 -14.80 17.75
C PRO A 113 -29.41 -16.27 17.35
N HIS A 114 -28.46 -16.54 16.45
CA HIS A 114 -28.12 -17.87 15.96
C HIS A 114 -26.79 -18.38 16.55
N GLY A 115 -26.27 -17.72 17.58
CA GLY A 115 -24.96 -17.95 18.17
C GLY A 115 -23.89 -16.98 17.65
N VAL A 116 -22.64 -17.23 18.00
CA VAL A 116 -21.53 -16.38 17.57
C VAL A 116 -21.15 -16.76 16.15
N ARG A 117 -21.22 -15.79 15.23
CA ARG A 117 -20.81 -15.95 13.84
C ARG A 117 -19.47 -15.28 13.59
N VAL A 118 -18.60 -15.97 12.86
CA VAL A 118 -17.27 -15.48 12.49
C VAL A 118 -17.12 -15.55 10.98
N VAL A 119 -16.52 -14.51 10.40
CA VAL A 119 -16.06 -14.49 9.01
C VAL A 119 -14.55 -14.31 9.01
N ILE A 120 -13.89 -15.07 8.16
CA ILE A 120 -12.47 -14.89 7.81
C ILE A 120 -12.40 -14.99 6.29
N GLY A 121 -11.61 -14.16 5.64
CA GLY A 121 -11.44 -14.23 4.20
C GLY A 121 -10.23 -13.48 3.69
N ASP A 122 -9.96 -13.67 2.42
CA ASP A 122 -8.89 -12.97 1.69
C ASP A 122 -9.41 -12.56 0.31
N VAL A 123 -9.30 -11.28 0.01
CA VAL A 123 -9.64 -10.68 -1.29
C VAL A 123 -8.45 -10.79 -2.22
N ARG A 124 -8.67 -11.33 -3.41
CA ARG A 124 -7.64 -11.36 -4.45
C ARG A 124 -7.19 -9.94 -4.81
N GLY A 125 -5.89 -9.70 -4.73
CA GLY A 125 -5.25 -8.44 -5.12
C GLY A 125 -4.67 -7.70 -3.92
N HIS A 126 -4.39 -6.41 -4.09
CA HIS A 126 -3.82 -5.58 -3.03
C HIS A 126 -4.18 -4.11 -3.20
N GLY A 127 -4.06 -3.33 -2.13
CA GLY A 127 -4.27 -1.88 -2.16
C GLY A 127 -5.74 -1.48 -1.98
N LEU A 128 -6.08 -0.30 -2.50
CA LEU A 128 -7.40 0.31 -2.28
C LEU A 128 -8.58 -0.49 -2.86
N PRO A 129 -8.49 -1.07 -4.08
CA PRO A 129 -9.60 -1.87 -4.62
C PRO A 129 -9.92 -3.08 -3.74
N SER A 130 -8.90 -3.85 -3.31
CA SER A 130 -9.11 -5.02 -2.46
C SER A 130 -9.68 -4.65 -1.08
N ALA A 131 -9.27 -3.52 -0.50
CA ALA A 131 -9.90 -3.03 0.73
C ALA A 131 -11.36 -2.62 0.54
N ALA A 132 -11.69 -2.02 -0.60
CA ALA A 132 -13.07 -1.64 -0.89
C ALA A 132 -13.96 -2.90 -0.97
N ALA A 133 -13.52 -3.94 -1.67
CA ALA A 133 -14.22 -5.22 -1.70
C ALA A 133 -14.31 -5.89 -0.32
N ALA A 134 -13.22 -5.91 0.46
CA ALA A 134 -13.24 -6.38 1.84
C ALA A 134 -14.26 -5.61 2.69
N ALA A 135 -14.37 -4.29 2.48
CA ALA A 135 -15.34 -3.45 3.18
C ALA A 135 -16.78 -3.79 2.84
N VAL A 136 -17.07 -4.01 1.55
CA VAL A 136 -18.37 -4.44 1.08
C VAL A 136 -18.76 -5.79 1.67
N VAL A 137 -17.85 -6.77 1.61
CA VAL A 137 -18.09 -8.13 2.11
C VAL A 137 -18.30 -8.13 3.62
N LEU A 138 -17.46 -7.42 4.38
CA LEU A 138 -17.58 -7.35 5.83
C LEU A 138 -18.82 -6.56 6.28
N GLY A 139 -19.19 -5.50 5.54
CA GLY A 139 -20.44 -4.77 5.76
C GLY A 139 -21.66 -5.67 5.55
N ALA A 140 -21.70 -6.41 4.43
CA ALA A 140 -22.76 -7.35 4.13
C ALA A 140 -22.84 -8.50 5.14
N PHE A 141 -21.70 -9.01 5.63
CA PHE A 141 -21.67 -9.98 6.72
C PHE A 141 -22.29 -9.39 8.00
N ARG A 142 -21.86 -8.19 8.41
CA ARG A 142 -22.35 -7.54 9.64
C ARG A 142 -23.86 -7.32 9.63
N ASP A 143 -24.42 -7.00 8.47
CA ASP A 143 -25.85 -6.85 8.26
C ASP A 143 -26.56 -8.22 8.27
N ALA A 144 -26.13 -9.13 7.38
CA ALA A 144 -26.78 -10.42 7.18
C ALA A 144 -26.67 -11.37 8.38
N ALA A 145 -25.62 -11.24 9.20
CA ALA A 145 -25.36 -12.15 10.31
C ALA A 145 -26.48 -12.14 11.36
N TYR A 146 -27.22 -11.03 11.51
CA TYR A 146 -28.34 -10.92 12.44
C TYR A 146 -29.66 -11.44 11.85
N ASP A 147 -29.88 -11.22 10.55
CA ASP A 147 -31.17 -11.47 9.91
C ASP A 147 -31.31 -12.88 9.31
N GLU A 148 -30.22 -13.43 8.78
CA GLU A 148 -30.30 -14.68 8.01
C GLU A 148 -30.18 -15.90 8.95
N PRO A 149 -31.14 -16.83 8.96
CA PRO A 149 -31.09 -17.98 9.89
C PRO A 149 -29.95 -18.95 9.61
N SER A 150 -29.45 -19.00 8.37
CA SER A 150 -28.42 -19.94 7.93
C SER A 150 -27.17 -19.24 7.41
N LEU A 151 -26.01 -19.87 7.58
CA LEU A 151 -24.74 -19.38 6.99
C LEU A 151 -24.81 -19.28 5.46
N ALA A 152 -25.58 -20.16 4.80
CA ALA A 152 -25.80 -20.07 3.36
C ALA A 152 -26.59 -18.80 2.97
N GLY A 153 -27.54 -18.35 3.79
CA GLY A 153 -28.24 -17.08 3.61
C GLY A 153 -27.30 -15.88 3.74
N VAL A 154 -26.45 -15.90 4.76
CA VAL A 154 -25.39 -14.91 4.98
C VAL A 154 -24.46 -14.83 3.76
N LEU A 155 -23.95 -15.98 3.30
CA LEU A 155 -23.08 -16.05 2.12
C LEU A 155 -23.76 -15.45 0.89
N ARG A 156 -25.02 -15.81 0.60
CA ARG A 156 -25.74 -15.26 -0.55
C ARG A 156 -25.92 -13.74 -0.46
N ARG A 157 -26.06 -13.16 0.73
CA ARG A 157 -26.11 -11.69 0.88
C ARG A 157 -24.73 -11.06 0.63
N MET A 158 -23.67 -11.69 1.12
CA MET A 158 -22.28 -11.27 0.87
C MET A 158 -21.92 -11.33 -0.62
N GLU A 159 -22.20 -12.45 -1.29
CA GLU A 159 -21.98 -12.62 -2.74
C GLU A 159 -22.75 -11.57 -3.55
N ARG A 160 -24.02 -11.33 -3.22
CA ARG A 160 -24.82 -10.28 -3.89
C ARG A 160 -24.24 -8.89 -3.68
N ALA A 161 -23.71 -8.59 -2.51
CA ALA A 161 -23.07 -7.30 -2.24
C ALA A 161 -21.78 -7.13 -3.04
N LEU A 162 -20.93 -8.16 -3.07
CA LEU A 162 -19.70 -8.18 -3.87
C LEU A 162 -20.00 -8.04 -5.37
N ALA A 163 -20.97 -8.79 -5.88
CA ALA A 163 -21.37 -8.73 -7.28
C ALA A 163 -21.83 -7.32 -7.69
N ARG A 164 -22.64 -6.65 -6.84
CA ARG A 164 -23.03 -5.24 -7.08
C ARG A 164 -21.80 -4.33 -7.12
N HIS A 165 -20.89 -4.47 -6.17
CA HIS A 165 -19.66 -3.68 -6.13
C HIS A 165 -18.81 -3.83 -7.40
N VAL A 166 -18.62 -5.07 -7.87
CA VAL A 166 -17.87 -5.37 -9.10
C VAL A 166 -18.55 -4.74 -10.32
N CYS A 167 -19.88 -4.86 -10.43
CA CYS A 167 -20.64 -4.23 -11.52
C CYS A 167 -20.53 -2.70 -11.50
N ASP A 168 -20.67 -2.07 -10.33
CA ASP A 168 -20.60 -0.61 -10.18
C ASP A 168 -19.20 -0.08 -10.54
N ARG A 169 -18.15 -0.79 -10.10
CA ARG A 169 -16.76 -0.48 -10.47
C ARG A 169 -16.52 -0.63 -11.97
N ALA A 170 -16.98 -1.73 -12.56
CA ALA A 170 -16.86 -1.93 -14.00
C ALA A 170 -17.54 -0.78 -14.75
N ALA A 171 -18.77 -0.41 -14.40
CA ALA A 171 -19.48 0.70 -15.05
C ALA A 171 -18.72 2.04 -14.95
N ALA A 172 -18.15 2.34 -13.78
CA ALA A 172 -17.34 3.54 -13.57
C ALA A 172 -16.06 3.56 -14.45
N GLU A 173 -15.40 2.42 -14.61
CA GLU A 173 -14.19 2.29 -15.45
C GLU A 173 -14.49 2.46 -16.94
N HIS A 174 -15.60 1.90 -17.43
CA HIS A 174 -16.04 2.09 -18.82
C HIS A 174 -16.35 3.57 -19.13
N THR A 175 -16.91 4.30 -18.16
CA THR A 175 -17.23 5.73 -18.31
C THR A 175 -15.98 6.61 -18.31
N ALA A 176 -14.90 6.17 -17.65
CA ALA A 176 -13.65 6.92 -17.53
C ALA A 176 -12.69 6.78 -18.73
N GLY A 177 -13.07 6.07 -19.80
CA GLY A 177 -12.27 5.94 -21.01
C GLY A 177 -11.00 5.08 -20.87
N ALA A 178 -10.90 4.29 -19.79
CA ALA A 178 -9.83 3.29 -19.64
C ALA A 178 -10.16 2.07 -20.51
N GLY A 179 -9.32 1.82 -21.53
CA GLY A 179 -9.57 0.80 -22.56
C GLY A 179 -9.66 -0.65 -22.06
N ALA A 180 -10.42 -1.44 -22.83
CA ALA A 180 -10.48 -2.90 -22.90
C ALA A 180 -10.34 -3.70 -21.59
N ALA A 181 -11.48 -4.15 -21.05
CA ALA A 181 -11.61 -5.18 -20.01
C ALA A 181 -10.66 -4.98 -18.82
N GLY A 182 -10.98 -4.01 -17.94
CA GLY A 182 -10.29 -3.84 -16.67
C GLY A 182 -10.40 -5.09 -15.75
N PRO A 183 -9.48 -5.25 -14.78
CA PRO A 183 -9.34 -6.45 -13.92
C PRO A 183 -10.53 -6.74 -12.99
N ALA A 184 -11.63 -5.97 -13.06
CA ALA A 184 -12.83 -6.15 -12.26
C ALA A 184 -13.47 -7.54 -12.46
N ALA A 185 -13.30 -8.16 -13.62
CA ALA A 185 -13.83 -9.51 -13.90
C ALA A 185 -13.15 -10.63 -13.11
N GLU A 186 -12.00 -10.37 -12.48
CA GLU A 186 -11.25 -11.35 -11.68
C GLU A 186 -11.19 -11.03 -10.18
N GLU A 187 -12.06 -10.13 -9.70
CA GLU A 187 -12.17 -9.81 -8.27
C GLU A 187 -13.00 -10.87 -7.54
N PHE A 188 -12.34 -11.70 -6.74
CA PHE A 188 -12.97 -12.73 -5.92
C PHE A 188 -12.44 -12.68 -4.49
N VAL A 189 -13.22 -13.26 -3.58
CA VAL A 189 -12.91 -13.30 -2.16
C VAL A 189 -13.04 -14.74 -1.68
N THR A 190 -11.98 -15.29 -1.10
CA THR A 190 -12.06 -16.56 -0.37
C THR A 190 -12.66 -16.29 1.00
N VAL A 191 -13.60 -17.11 1.45
CA VAL A 191 -14.29 -16.89 2.72
C VAL A 191 -14.46 -18.19 3.50
N LEU A 192 -14.25 -18.13 4.81
CA LEU A 192 -14.67 -19.11 5.79
C LEU A 192 -15.68 -18.46 6.73
N LEU A 193 -16.91 -18.98 6.74
CA LEU A 193 -17.94 -18.61 7.72
C LEU A 193 -18.04 -19.69 8.78
N LEU A 194 -18.08 -19.27 10.04
CA LEU A 194 -18.28 -20.15 11.18
C LEU A 194 -19.50 -19.68 11.98
N GLN A 195 -20.24 -20.62 12.54
CA GLN A 195 -21.28 -20.38 13.54
C GLN A 195 -21.05 -21.31 14.72
N ILE A 196 -20.94 -20.73 15.90
CA ILE A 196 -20.83 -21.45 17.16
C ILE A 196 -22.16 -21.22 17.89
N ALA A 197 -22.99 -22.25 17.94
CA ALA A 197 -24.26 -22.22 18.67
C ALA A 197 -24.02 -22.31 20.19
N GLU A 198 -25.02 -21.94 20.98
CA GLU A 198 -24.94 -21.94 22.46
C GLU A 198 -24.66 -23.33 23.04
N ASP A 199 -25.09 -24.39 22.36
CA ASP A 199 -24.81 -25.79 22.71
C ASP A 199 -23.36 -26.22 22.42
N GLY A 200 -22.55 -25.33 21.85
CA GLY A 200 -21.17 -25.59 21.45
C GLY A 200 -21.04 -26.23 20.06
N THR A 201 -22.13 -26.41 19.32
CA THR A 201 -22.09 -26.93 17.95
C THR A 201 -21.43 -25.92 17.02
N LEU A 202 -20.35 -26.34 16.35
CA LEU A 202 -19.63 -25.55 15.35
C LEU A 202 -20.08 -25.96 13.94
N THR A 203 -20.70 -25.02 13.22
CA THR A 203 -20.98 -25.15 11.79
C THR A 203 -20.00 -24.30 11.00
N ALA A 204 -19.44 -24.85 9.93
CA ALA A 204 -18.50 -24.15 9.06
C ALA A 204 -18.95 -24.22 7.59
N LEU A 205 -18.86 -23.09 6.89
CA LEU A 205 -19.09 -22.98 5.45
C LEU A 205 -17.83 -22.42 4.81
N ASN A 206 -17.17 -23.26 4.01
CA ASN A 206 -15.90 -22.94 3.38
C ASN A 206 -16.10 -22.64 1.88
N CYS A 207 -15.71 -21.44 1.47
CA CYS A 207 -15.82 -20.90 0.12
C CYS A 207 -14.42 -20.59 -0.44
N GLY A 208 -13.57 -21.62 -0.53
CA GLY A 208 -12.22 -21.50 -1.10
C GLY A 208 -11.14 -21.03 -0.11
N HIS A 209 -11.43 -21.03 1.19
CA HIS A 209 -10.46 -20.70 2.23
C HIS A 209 -9.85 -21.99 2.83
N PRO A 210 -8.65 -21.98 3.42
CA PRO A 210 -8.13 -23.16 4.13
C PRO A 210 -9.02 -23.56 5.32
N TRP A 211 -9.16 -24.86 5.59
CA TRP A 211 -9.89 -25.33 6.77
C TRP A 211 -9.16 -24.91 8.07
N PRO A 212 -9.90 -24.51 9.12
CA PRO A 212 -9.31 -24.13 10.39
C PRO A 212 -8.73 -25.35 11.12
N HIS A 213 -7.68 -25.11 11.91
CA HIS A 213 -7.15 -26.11 12.82
C HIS A 213 -7.98 -26.17 14.10
N VAL A 214 -8.36 -27.38 14.51
CA VAL A 214 -9.05 -27.61 15.79
C VAL A 214 -8.04 -28.09 16.82
N LEU A 215 -7.76 -27.24 17.81
CA LEU A 215 -6.93 -27.60 18.95
C LEU A 215 -7.84 -28.07 20.09
N ARG A 216 -7.70 -29.33 20.50
CA ARG A 216 -8.36 -29.85 21.69
C ARG A 216 -7.37 -29.80 22.85
N ALA A 217 -7.80 -29.29 24.00
CA ALA A 217 -7.00 -29.41 25.22
C ALA A 217 -6.73 -30.90 25.46
N ARG A 218 -5.47 -31.26 25.66
CA ARG A 218 -5.10 -32.62 26.05
C ARG A 218 -5.74 -32.85 27.43
N ALA A 219 -6.67 -33.80 27.52
CA ALA A 219 -7.26 -34.17 28.81
C ALA A 219 -6.12 -34.51 29.77
N ALA A 220 -6.08 -33.84 30.94
CA ALA A 220 -5.20 -34.27 32.01
C ALA A 220 -5.49 -35.75 32.30
N PRO A 221 -4.46 -36.61 32.49
CA PRO A 221 -4.71 -38.00 32.84
C PRO A 221 -5.58 -38.01 34.10
N ARG A 222 -6.78 -38.60 33.98
CA ARG A 222 -7.66 -38.82 35.13
C ARG A 222 -6.83 -39.56 36.19
N PRO A 223 -6.77 -39.09 37.45
CA PRO A 223 -6.14 -39.87 38.50
C PRO A 223 -6.85 -41.22 38.54
N ARG A 224 -6.06 -42.29 38.33
CA ARG A 224 -6.54 -43.64 38.68
C ARG A 224 -6.78 -43.62 40.18
N ARG A 225 -7.97 -44.12 40.56
CA ARG A 225 -8.53 -44.17 41.92
C ARG A 225 -7.50 -44.45 42.99
#